data_AF-A0A7R9UHP8-F1
#
_entry.id   AF-A0A7R9UHP8-F1
#
_cell.length_a   1.000
_cell.length_b   1.000
_cell.length_c   1.000
_cell.angle_alpha   90.00
_cell.angle_beta   90.00
_cell.angle_gamma   90.00
#
_symmetry.space_group_name_H-M   'P 1'
#
loop_
_entity.id
_entity.type
_entity.pdbx_description
1 polymer ?
#
loop_
_entity_poly.entity_id
_entity_poly.type
_entity_poly.pdbx_seq_one_letter_code
_entity_poly.pdbx_strand_id
1 'polypeptide(L)'
;TNEWGWCKAKLGANAILGVSMAACRAGAAAAGEPLYVFLNRLAGSPKMVMPMPCFNLVNGGVHAGNALPFQEFFACPTGASTFREAMQMGAETYHALKALLKEQHGLDSTGVGDEGGFAPKLSSPEDALKLIVSAVERAGLTGKVTLGCDPAASEMYDKDRGVYNLDFKKPAAEQQPENIMKGDDLVAYWVEMAGKYPLTLLEDPFDQSDFESHAKLTAQIGGNVEIVGDDIFCTNVQLVKEGIERRATNAMLLKVNQIGTVTEAIAAYKLCVEHEWGVFVSHRSGETEDTFIADLTVALGAGHLKSGAPCRSERLAKYNQLLRIEEELGADAQYAGTDFRKSGRF
;
A
#
# COMPACT_ATOMS: atom_id res chain seq x y z
N THR A 1 -15.71 24.31 4.30
CA THR A 1 -15.72 22.98 4.96
C THR A 1 -16.82 22.16 4.35
N ASN A 2 -16.72 20.83 4.43
CA ASN A 2 -17.84 19.91 4.25
C ASN A 2 -18.12 19.21 5.60
N GLU A 3 -19.02 18.24 5.62
CA GLU A 3 -19.34 17.45 6.82
C GLU A 3 -18.12 16.70 7.39
N TRP A 4 -17.10 16.45 6.56
CA TRP A 4 -15.85 15.75 6.91
C TRP A 4 -14.65 16.68 7.15
N GLY A 5 -14.85 18.01 7.23
CA GLY A 5 -13.80 18.99 7.57
C GLY A 5 -13.41 19.97 6.44
N TRP A 6 -12.13 20.34 6.37
CA TRP A 6 -11.63 21.34 5.41
C TRP A 6 -11.29 20.73 4.06
N CYS A 7 -12.13 20.95 3.05
CA CYS A 7 -11.97 20.43 1.69
C CYS A 7 -10.87 21.11 0.84
N LYS A 8 -10.28 22.22 1.31
CA LYS A 8 -9.15 22.93 0.65
C LYS A 8 -9.42 23.44 -0.78
N ALA A 9 -10.67 23.38 -1.26
CA ALA A 9 -11.05 23.65 -2.64
C ALA A 9 -10.72 25.07 -3.14
N LYS A 10 -10.72 26.08 -2.25
CA LYS A 10 -10.45 27.47 -2.66
C LYS A 10 -9.00 27.69 -3.13
N LEU A 11 -8.03 27.06 -2.47
CA LEU A 11 -6.61 27.23 -2.77
C LEU A 11 -6.01 26.02 -3.52
N GLY A 12 -6.66 24.85 -3.44
CA GLY A 12 -6.15 23.59 -3.94
C GLY A 12 -5.27 22.88 -2.91
N ALA A 13 -5.59 21.60 -2.65
CA ALA A 13 -4.79 20.78 -1.73
C ALA A 13 -3.34 20.62 -2.21
N ASN A 14 -3.12 20.60 -3.52
CA ASN A 14 -1.80 20.57 -4.16
C ASN A 14 -0.95 21.81 -3.82
N ALA A 15 -1.50 23.02 -3.90
CA ALA A 15 -0.77 24.25 -3.58
C ALA A 15 -0.42 24.32 -2.09
N ILE A 16 -1.38 23.96 -1.22
CA ILE A 16 -1.18 23.94 0.23
C ILE A 16 -0.13 22.90 0.62
N LEU A 17 -0.20 21.68 0.07
CA LEU A 17 0.75 20.61 0.39
C LEU A 17 2.17 20.97 -0.04
N GLY A 18 2.34 21.55 -1.23
CA GLY A 18 3.65 21.99 -1.72
C GLY A 18 4.31 22.97 -0.74
N VAL A 19 3.57 23.97 -0.27
CA VAL A 19 4.06 24.91 0.75
C VAL A 19 4.32 24.21 2.09
N SER A 20 3.43 23.29 2.51
CA SER A 20 3.57 22.55 3.77
C SER A 20 4.87 21.72 3.80
N MET A 21 5.15 20.96 2.74
CA MET A 21 6.36 20.12 2.66
C MET A 21 7.63 20.96 2.54
N ALA A 22 7.59 22.05 1.76
CA ALA A 22 8.71 22.99 1.64
C ALA A 22 9.05 23.65 2.99
N ALA A 23 8.02 24.04 3.76
CA ALA A 23 8.19 24.61 5.09
C ALA A 23 8.81 23.59 6.07
N CYS A 24 8.42 22.30 6.02
CA CYS A 24 9.06 21.25 6.81
C CYS A 24 10.55 21.10 6.48
N ARG A 25 10.92 21.12 5.19
CA ARG A 25 12.33 21.07 4.77
C ARG A 25 13.14 22.28 5.23
N ALA A 26 12.57 23.48 5.10
CA ALA A 26 13.19 24.70 5.59
C ALA A 26 13.35 24.67 7.13
N GLY A 27 12.36 24.12 7.84
CA GLY A 27 12.43 23.91 9.28
C GLY A 27 13.53 22.95 9.70
N ALA A 28 13.67 21.81 8.99
CA ALA A 28 14.75 20.85 9.22
C ALA A 28 16.13 21.49 9.00
N ALA A 29 16.29 22.21 7.89
CA ALA A 29 17.53 22.94 7.60
C ALA A 29 17.85 24.02 8.65
N ALA A 30 16.85 24.76 9.12
CA ALA A 30 17.02 25.77 10.15
C ALA A 30 17.40 25.18 11.52
N ALA A 31 16.92 23.96 11.81
CA ALA A 31 17.29 23.20 13.01
C ALA A 31 18.63 22.45 12.87
N GLY A 32 19.21 22.38 11.67
CA GLY A 32 20.44 21.65 11.40
C GLY A 32 20.29 20.14 11.51
N GLU A 33 19.08 19.61 11.28
CA GLU A 33 18.76 18.18 11.42
C GLU A 33 18.24 17.58 10.09
N PRO A 34 18.44 16.28 9.84
CA PRO A 34 17.83 15.60 8.69
C PRO A 34 16.30 15.68 8.73
N LEU A 35 15.66 15.64 7.56
CA LEU A 35 14.21 15.81 7.45
C LEU A 35 13.43 14.74 8.25
N TYR A 36 13.85 13.48 8.20
CA TYR A 36 13.21 12.41 8.97
C TYR A 36 13.29 12.64 10.49
N VAL A 37 14.37 13.24 11.00
CA VAL A 37 14.51 13.61 12.42
C VAL A 37 13.56 14.77 12.76
N PHE A 38 13.52 15.81 11.92
CA PHE A 38 12.62 16.95 12.10
C PHE A 38 11.16 16.50 12.12
N LEU A 39 10.77 15.65 11.17
CA LEU A 39 9.41 15.09 11.09
C LEU A 39 9.10 14.20 12.29
N ASN A 40 10.05 13.40 12.78
CA ASN A 40 9.86 12.56 13.96
C ASN A 40 9.55 13.43 15.19
N ARG A 41 10.28 14.54 15.38
CA ARG A 41 10.04 15.49 16.46
C ARG A 41 8.64 16.14 16.38
N LEU A 42 8.15 16.43 15.18
CA LEU A 42 6.77 16.93 14.99
C LEU A 42 5.71 15.85 15.27
N ALA A 43 5.99 14.62 14.84
CA ALA A 43 5.09 13.49 14.99
C ALA A 43 5.05 12.96 16.43
N GLY A 44 6.14 13.07 17.18
CA GLY A 44 6.28 12.48 18.51
C GLY A 44 6.24 10.96 18.48
N SER A 45 6.66 10.32 17.37
CA SER A 45 6.77 8.86 17.33
C SER A 45 7.91 8.41 18.24
N PRO A 46 7.71 7.42 19.12
CA PRO A 46 8.71 7.02 20.10
C PRO A 46 9.95 6.39 19.47
N LYS A 47 9.83 5.89 18.23
CA LYS A 47 10.90 5.19 17.54
C LYS A 47 10.79 5.36 16.04
N MET A 48 11.91 5.72 15.42
CA MET A 48 12.08 5.66 13.97
C MET A 48 12.43 4.22 13.57
N VAL A 49 11.83 3.73 12.49
CA VAL A 49 12.09 2.37 11.98
C VAL A 49 12.21 2.41 10.46
N MET A 50 13.11 1.61 9.91
CA MET A 50 13.18 1.38 8.48
C MET A 50 11.99 0.51 8.05
N PRO A 51 11.19 0.97 7.09
CA PRO A 51 9.93 0.33 6.72
C PRO A 51 10.14 -0.90 5.83
N MET A 52 9.25 -1.88 5.95
CA MET A 52 9.10 -2.95 4.94
C MET A 52 8.48 -2.39 3.65
N PRO A 53 9.17 -2.47 2.50
CA PRO A 53 8.62 -1.98 1.23
C PRO A 53 7.64 -2.99 0.62
N CYS A 54 6.44 -2.53 0.27
CA CYS A 54 5.46 -3.29 -0.50
C CYS A 54 5.66 -2.96 -1.99
N PHE A 55 6.31 -3.86 -2.73
CA PHE A 55 6.61 -3.64 -4.15
C PHE A 55 5.46 -4.05 -5.05
N ASN A 56 4.89 -3.10 -5.79
CA ASN A 56 3.89 -3.40 -6.82
C ASN A 56 4.53 -4.20 -7.96
N LEU A 57 4.09 -5.44 -8.16
CA LEU A 57 4.64 -6.37 -9.15
C LEU A 57 3.71 -6.59 -10.35
N VAL A 58 2.40 -6.74 -10.10
CA VAL A 58 1.39 -7.03 -11.11
C VAL A 58 0.24 -6.04 -10.97
N ASN A 59 -0.16 -5.44 -12.09
CA ASN A 59 -1.25 -4.48 -12.19
C ASN A 59 -2.47 -5.11 -12.86
N GLY A 60 -3.65 -4.74 -12.37
CA GLY A 60 -4.95 -4.98 -12.97
C GLY A 60 -5.85 -3.76 -12.78
N GLY A 61 -7.14 -3.98 -12.54
CA GLY A 61 -8.11 -2.93 -12.23
C GLY A 61 -8.13 -1.83 -13.31
N VAL A 62 -8.31 -0.58 -12.91
CA VAL A 62 -8.26 0.56 -13.85
C VAL A 62 -6.84 0.98 -14.24
N HIS A 63 -5.80 0.42 -13.59
CA HIS A 63 -4.38 0.71 -13.86
C HIS A 63 -3.79 -0.11 -15.02
N ALA A 64 -4.53 -1.07 -15.59
CA ALA A 64 -4.04 -1.91 -16.67
C ALA A 64 -5.12 -2.21 -17.73
N GLY A 65 -4.69 -2.37 -18.99
CA GLY A 65 -5.57 -2.78 -20.10
C GLY A 65 -5.86 -4.30 -20.19
N ASN A 66 -5.66 -5.06 -19.11
CA ASN A 66 -5.89 -6.52 -19.05
C ASN A 66 -7.29 -6.87 -18.46
N ALA A 67 -7.59 -8.15 -18.23
CA ALA A 67 -8.88 -8.58 -17.65
C ALA A 67 -8.82 -8.82 -16.13
N LEU A 68 -7.70 -8.53 -15.49
CA LEU A 68 -7.49 -8.74 -14.06
C LEU A 68 -8.28 -7.67 -13.27
N PRO A 69 -9.19 -8.04 -12.34
CA PRO A 69 -10.05 -7.06 -11.68
C PRO A 69 -9.35 -6.26 -10.59
N PHE A 70 -8.40 -6.85 -9.88
CA PHE A 70 -7.71 -6.19 -8.76
C PHE A 70 -6.60 -5.29 -9.27
N GLN A 71 -6.43 -4.14 -8.61
CA GLN A 71 -5.57 -3.08 -9.07
C GLN A 71 -4.07 -3.39 -8.94
N GLU A 72 -3.63 -3.90 -7.78
CA GLU A 72 -2.21 -4.10 -7.48
C GLU A 72 -1.98 -5.41 -6.70
N PHE A 73 -0.84 -6.05 -6.97
CA PHE A 73 -0.35 -7.20 -6.22
C PHE A 73 1.11 -6.97 -5.81
N PHE A 74 1.38 -7.18 -4.53
CA PHE A 74 2.63 -6.80 -3.89
C PHE A 74 3.52 -8.01 -3.56
N ALA A 75 4.83 -7.79 -3.61
CA ALA A 75 5.80 -8.58 -2.87
C ALA A 75 6.28 -7.81 -1.63
N CYS A 76 6.23 -8.46 -0.47
CA CYS A 76 6.51 -7.91 0.84
C CYS A 76 7.67 -8.70 1.50
N PRO A 77 8.92 -8.21 1.46
CA PRO A 77 10.11 -8.93 1.96
C PRO A 77 10.22 -8.92 3.50
N THR A 78 9.21 -9.46 4.18
CA THR A 78 9.10 -9.47 5.64
C THR A 78 10.23 -10.22 6.36
N GLY A 79 10.91 -11.15 5.68
CA GLY A 79 12.03 -11.93 6.19
C GLY A 79 13.41 -11.32 5.95
N ALA A 80 13.51 -10.10 5.44
CA ALA A 80 14.78 -9.37 5.36
C ALA A 80 15.23 -8.88 6.75
N SER A 81 16.53 -8.72 6.93
CA SER A 81 17.15 -8.22 8.18
C SER A 81 17.39 -6.70 8.14
N THR A 82 17.44 -6.12 6.94
CA THR A 82 17.71 -4.70 6.68
C THR A 82 16.85 -4.21 5.53
N PHE A 83 16.66 -2.90 5.42
CA PHE A 83 16.01 -2.28 4.26
C PHE A 83 16.80 -2.54 2.97
N ARG A 84 18.13 -2.50 3.02
CA ARG A 84 18.99 -2.89 1.90
C ARG A 84 18.72 -4.30 1.40
N GLU A 85 18.63 -5.27 2.31
CA GLU A 85 18.30 -6.66 1.96
C GLU A 85 16.87 -6.75 1.40
N ALA A 86 15.91 -6.02 1.98
CA ALA A 86 14.54 -5.96 1.48
C ALA A 86 14.46 -5.42 0.04
N MET A 87 15.23 -4.37 -0.28
CA MET A 87 15.35 -3.84 -1.63
C MET A 87 15.94 -4.84 -2.61
N GLN A 88 16.97 -5.58 -2.19
CA GLN A 88 17.56 -6.65 -3.00
C GLN A 88 16.52 -7.75 -3.30
N MET A 89 15.84 -8.26 -2.26
CA MET A 89 14.81 -9.28 -2.40
C MET A 89 13.68 -8.85 -3.35
N GLY A 90 13.22 -7.62 -3.22
CA GLY A 90 12.19 -7.04 -4.11
C GLY A 90 12.65 -6.96 -5.56
N ALA A 91 13.88 -6.48 -5.80
CA ALA A 91 14.44 -6.35 -7.15
C ALA A 91 14.68 -7.72 -7.81
N GLU A 92 15.21 -8.70 -7.06
CA GLU A 92 15.42 -10.06 -7.55
C GLU A 92 14.09 -10.74 -7.89
N THR A 93 13.07 -10.60 -7.02
CA THR A 93 11.71 -11.10 -7.29
C THR A 93 11.09 -10.45 -8.53
N TYR A 94 11.22 -9.12 -8.66
CA TYR A 94 10.72 -8.39 -9.82
C TYR A 94 11.37 -8.83 -11.14
N HIS A 95 12.68 -9.06 -11.15
CA HIS A 95 13.39 -9.56 -12.34
C HIS A 95 13.09 -11.03 -12.63
N ALA A 96 12.90 -11.86 -11.60
CA ALA A 96 12.43 -13.24 -11.76
C ALA A 96 11.02 -13.29 -12.39
N LEU A 97 10.12 -12.43 -11.92
CA LEU A 97 8.78 -12.25 -12.49
C LEU A 97 8.85 -11.81 -13.97
N LYS A 98 9.69 -10.82 -14.28
CA LYS A 98 9.90 -10.37 -15.67
C LYS A 98 10.33 -11.51 -16.59
N ALA A 99 11.23 -12.38 -16.11
CA ALA A 99 11.71 -13.54 -16.86
C ALA A 99 10.60 -14.56 -17.10
N LEU A 100 9.80 -14.89 -16.07
CA LEU A 100 8.65 -15.78 -16.18
C LEU A 100 7.62 -15.27 -17.19
N LEU A 101 7.27 -13.98 -17.12
CA LEU A 101 6.35 -13.35 -18.06
C LEU A 101 6.86 -13.44 -19.51
N LYS A 102 8.14 -13.12 -19.71
CA LYS A 102 8.76 -13.20 -21.03
C LYS A 102 8.74 -14.63 -21.60
N GLU A 103 8.97 -15.63 -20.75
CA GLU A 103 8.94 -17.05 -21.14
C GLU A 103 7.52 -17.53 -21.48
N GLN A 104 6.52 -17.13 -20.69
CA GLN A 104 5.14 -17.61 -20.83
C GLN A 104 4.34 -16.84 -21.90
N HIS A 105 4.61 -15.55 -22.08
CA HIS A 105 3.75 -14.64 -22.83
C HIS A 105 4.52 -13.76 -23.83
N GLY A 106 5.84 -13.93 -23.95
CA GLY A 106 6.68 -13.17 -24.88
C GLY A 106 7.08 -11.79 -24.37
N LEU A 107 7.91 -11.10 -25.15
CA LEU A 107 8.56 -9.84 -24.75
C LEU A 107 7.55 -8.73 -24.38
N ASP A 108 6.45 -8.62 -25.12
CA ASP A 108 5.47 -7.55 -24.97
C ASP A 108 4.74 -7.61 -23.61
N SER A 109 4.70 -8.77 -22.96
CA SER A 109 4.14 -8.94 -21.62
C SER A 109 4.97 -8.29 -20.50
N THR A 110 6.18 -7.81 -20.84
CA THR A 110 7.10 -7.17 -19.88
C THR A 110 7.04 -5.64 -19.90
N GLY A 111 6.07 -5.08 -20.61
CA GLY A 111 5.69 -3.67 -20.48
C GLY A 111 5.21 -3.37 -19.05
N VAL A 112 5.48 -2.15 -18.60
CA VAL A 112 5.16 -1.72 -17.23
C VAL A 112 4.11 -0.61 -17.24
N GLY A 113 3.24 -0.62 -16.22
CA GLY A 113 2.26 0.45 -15.98
C GLY A 113 2.87 1.68 -15.30
N ASP A 114 2.00 2.58 -14.85
CA ASP A 114 2.37 3.86 -14.25
C ASP A 114 3.29 3.70 -13.03
N GLU A 115 3.11 2.61 -12.28
CA GLU A 115 3.85 2.33 -11.04
C GLU A 115 4.99 1.32 -11.21
N GLY A 116 5.29 0.94 -12.44
CA GLY A 116 6.41 0.04 -12.77
C GLY A 116 6.10 -1.46 -12.68
N GLY A 117 4.94 -1.84 -12.15
CA GLY A 117 4.43 -3.22 -12.17
C GLY A 117 4.07 -3.68 -13.60
N PHE A 118 4.08 -5.00 -13.83
CA PHE A 118 3.73 -5.59 -15.11
C PHE A 118 2.21 -5.68 -15.30
N ALA A 119 1.73 -5.69 -16.54
CA ALA A 119 0.31 -5.86 -16.87
C ALA A 119 0.07 -7.11 -17.72
N PRO A 120 0.29 -8.32 -17.19
CA PRO A 120 0.13 -9.56 -17.95
C PRO A 120 -1.34 -9.82 -18.30
N LYS A 121 -1.55 -10.68 -19.31
CA LYS A 121 -2.89 -11.15 -19.72
C LYS A 121 -3.44 -12.19 -18.76
N LEU A 122 -3.68 -11.77 -17.52
CA LEU A 122 -4.34 -12.56 -16.49
C LEU A 122 -5.81 -12.15 -16.39
N SER A 123 -6.65 -13.10 -15.97
CA SER A 123 -8.09 -12.92 -15.82
C SER A 123 -8.63 -13.41 -14.47
N SER A 124 -7.76 -13.90 -13.59
CA SER A 124 -8.06 -14.36 -12.24
C SER A 124 -7.07 -13.74 -11.25
N PRO A 125 -7.54 -13.16 -10.14
CA PRO A 125 -6.64 -12.70 -9.08
C PRO A 125 -5.78 -13.79 -8.47
N GLU A 126 -6.32 -15.02 -8.39
CA GLU A 126 -5.57 -16.15 -7.85
C GLU A 126 -4.36 -16.48 -8.74
N ASP A 127 -4.50 -16.34 -10.06
CA ASP A 127 -3.39 -16.59 -10.99
C ASP A 127 -2.29 -15.53 -10.84
N ALA A 128 -2.64 -14.28 -10.49
CA ALA A 128 -1.65 -13.25 -10.16
C ALA A 128 -0.89 -13.59 -8.86
N LEU A 129 -1.58 -14.08 -7.83
CA LEU A 129 -0.95 -14.55 -6.60
C LEU A 129 0.01 -15.74 -6.87
N LYS A 130 -0.44 -16.74 -7.64
CA LYS A 130 0.38 -17.90 -8.04
C LYS A 130 1.62 -17.48 -8.83
N LEU A 131 1.47 -16.51 -9.73
CA LEU A 131 2.58 -16.00 -10.52
C LEU A 131 3.64 -15.31 -9.65
N ILE A 132 3.22 -14.52 -8.65
CA ILE A 132 4.14 -13.89 -7.70
C ILE A 132 4.82 -14.94 -6.82
N VAL A 133 4.10 -15.95 -6.33
CA VAL A 133 4.71 -17.09 -5.60
C VAL A 133 5.78 -17.78 -6.44
N SER A 134 5.48 -18.05 -7.72
CA SER A 134 6.44 -18.64 -8.65
C SER A 134 7.69 -17.76 -8.86
N ALA A 135 7.52 -16.44 -8.86
CA ALA A 135 8.63 -15.49 -8.96
C ALA A 135 9.49 -15.47 -7.69
N VAL A 136 8.87 -15.52 -6.51
CA VAL A 136 9.55 -15.62 -5.21
C VAL A 136 10.35 -16.92 -5.11
N GLU A 137 9.75 -18.05 -5.52
CA GLU A 137 10.42 -19.35 -5.57
C GLU A 137 11.61 -19.33 -6.54
N ARG A 138 11.42 -18.76 -7.74
CA ARG A 138 12.49 -18.62 -8.74
C ARG A 138 13.64 -17.75 -8.25
N ALA A 139 13.37 -16.75 -7.41
CA ALA A 139 14.38 -15.91 -6.78
C ALA A 139 15.07 -16.61 -5.58
N GLY A 140 14.60 -17.78 -5.14
CA GLY A 140 15.15 -18.48 -3.97
C GLY A 140 14.75 -17.83 -2.64
N LEU A 141 13.61 -17.14 -2.60
CA LEU A 141 13.16 -16.31 -1.47
C LEU A 141 11.93 -16.86 -0.76
N THR A 142 11.59 -18.13 -0.98
CA THR A 142 10.47 -18.83 -0.32
C THR A 142 10.55 -18.68 1.20
N GLY A 143 9.44 -18.23 1.82
CA GLY A 143 9.36 -17.99 3.26
C GLY A 143 10.00 -16.68 3.75
N LYS A 144 10.65 -15.92 2.87
CA LYS A 144 11.20 -14.58 3.19
C LYS A 144 10.38 -13.43 2.60
N VAL A 145 9.59 -13.70 1.57
CA VAL A 145 8.71 -12.73 0.91
C VAL A 145 7.26 -13.22 1.06
N THR A 146 6.43 -12.37 1.66
CA THR A 146 4.97 -12.53 1.73
C THR A 146 4.31 -11.69 0.64
N LEU A 147 3.00 -11.82 0.50
CA LEU A 147 2.21 -11.14 -0.52
C LEU A 147 1.28 -10.11 0.10
N GLY A 148 0.92 -9.12 -0.69
CA GLY A 148 -0.25 -8.28 -0.43
C GLY A 148 -1.00 -7.98 -1.71
N CYS A 149 -2.18 -7.38 -1.61
CA CYS A 149 -2.86 -6.83 -2.77
C CYS A 149 -3.75 -5.64 -2.42
N ASP A 150 -4.03 -4.83 -3.43
CA ASP A 150 -5.00 -3.75 -3.46
C ASP A 150 -6.02 -4.08 -4.57
N PRO A 151 -7.21 -4.60 -4.24
CA PRO A 151 -8.29 -4.81 -5.17
C PRO A 151 -8.91 -3.53 -5.71
N ALA A 152 -8.80 -2.40 -4.99
CA ALA A 152 -9.57 -1.18 -5.22
C ALA A 152 -11.06 -1.50 -5.47
N ALA A 153 -11.68 -2.23 -4.54
CA ALA A 153 -12.93 -2.94 -4.79
C ALA A 153 -14.12 -2.03 -5.16
N SER A 154 -14.06 -0.74 -4.83
CA SER A 154 -15.01 0.29 -5.29
C SER A 154 -15.15 0.32 -6.82
N GLU A 155 -14.08 0.06 -7.58
CA GLU A 155 -14.06 0.05 -9.05
C GLU A 155 -14.79 -1.15 -9.65
N MET A 156 -14.95 -2.23 -8.88
CA MET A 156 -15.67 -3.44 -9.28
C MET A 156 -17.04 -3.57 -8.61
N TYR A 157 -17.49 -2.58 -7.85
CA TYR A 157 -18.76 -2.62 -7.12
C TYR A 157 -19.92 -2.04 -7.95
N ASP A 158 -20.92 -2.88 -8.23
CA ASP A 158 -22.18 -2.48 -8.84
C ASP A 158 -23.14 -2.02 -7.74
N LYS A 159 -23.28 -0.69 -7.59
CA LYS A 159 -24.11 -0.06 -6.54
C LYS A 159 -25.60 -0.37 -6.70
N ASP A 160 -26.09 -0.56 -7.91
CA ASP A 160 -27.52 -0.82 -8.16
C ASP A 160 -27.90 -2.24 -7.75
N ARG A 161 -26.97 -3.19 -7.97
CA ARG A 161 -27.17 -4.60 -7.63
C ARG A 161 -26.66 -4.99 -6.24
N GLY A 162 -25.79 -4.17 -5.64
CA GLY A 162 -25.15 -4.46 -4.37
C GLY A 162 -24.20 -5.66 -4.44
N VAL A 163 -23.43 -5.78 -5.52
CA VAL A 163 -22.53 -6.91 -5.78
C VAL A 163 -21.18 -6.44 -6.33
N TYR A 164 -20.13 -7.19 -6.02
CA TYR A 164 -18.79 -7.05 -6.57
C TYR A 164 -18.67 -7.93 -7.82
N ASN A 165 -18.16 -7.37 -8.92
CA ASN A 165 -17.99 -8.07 -10.18
C ASN A 165 -16.51 -8.24 -10.53
N LEU A 166 -15.93 -9.40 -10.21
CA LEU A 166 -14.53 -9.72 -10.51
C LEU A 166 -14.28 -9.92 -12.02
N ASP A 167 -15.33 -9.85 -12.85
CA ASP A 167 -15.25 -9.90 -14.31
C ASP A 167 -15.68 -8.57 -14.97
N PHE A 168 -15.72 -7.45 -14.24
CA PHE A 168 -16.25 -6.17 -14.75
C PHE A 168 -15.59 -5.66 -16.04
N LYS A 169 -14.35 -6.09 -16.32
CA LYS A 169 -13.58 -5.73 -17.52
C LYS A 169 -13.79 -6.69 -18.69
N LYS A 170 -14.51 -7.80 -18.48
CA LYS A 170 -14.84 -8.78 -19.53
C LYS A 170 -16.18 -8.42 -20.19
N PRO A 171 -16.36 -8.75 -21.47
CA PRO A 171 -17.66 -8.65 -22.12
C PRO A 171 -18.75 -9.37 -21.32
N ALA A 172 -19.96 -8.81 -21.26
CA ALA A 172 -21.06 -9.37 -20.46
C ALA A 172 -21.36 -10.86 -20.76
N ALA A 173 -21.13 -11.32 -21.99
CA ALA A 173 -21.31 -12.71 -22.40
C ALA A 173 -20.22 -13.68 -21.87
N GLU A 174 -19.11 -13.15 -21.37
CA GLU A 174 -17.97 -13.91 -20.83
C GLU A 174 -17.89 -13.85 -19.30
N GLN A 175 -18.75 -13.04 -18.66
CA GLN A 175 -18.78 -12.91 -17.20
C GLN A 175 -19.38 -14.16 -16.57
N GLN A 176 -18.70 -14.68 -15.56
CA GLN A 176 -19.13 -15.89 -14.86
C GLN A 176 -19.98 -15.54 -13.62
N PRO A 177 -21.10 -16.23 -13.37
CA PRO A 177 -21.95 -15.94 -12.20
C PRO A 177 -21.22 -16.04 -10.86
N GLU A 178 -20.27 -16.96 -10.72
CA GLU A 178 -19.45 -17.14 -9.51
C GLU A 178 -18.50 -15.97 -9.22
N ASN A 179 -18.18 -15.16 -10.23
CA ASN A 179 -17.35 -13.96 -10.09
C ASN A 179 -18.18 -12.72 -9.74
N ILE A 180 -19.50 -12.86 -9.60
CA ILE A 180 -20.40 -11.82 -9.13
C ILE A 180 -20.79 -12.15 -7.68
N MET A 181 -20.16 -11.47 -6.74
CA MET A 181 -20.17 -11.82 -5.32
C MET A 181 -20.92 -10.76 -4.50
N LYS A 182 -21.68 -11.18 -3.49
CA LYS A 182 -22.09 -10.25 -2.42
C LYS A 182 -20.93 -10.07 -1.44
N GLY A 183 -21.06 -9.10 -0.53
CA GLY A 183 -20.07 -8.85 0.52
C GLY A 183 -19.66 -10.12 1.29
N ASP A 184 -20.63 -10.92 1.74
CA ASP A 184 -20.35 -12.17 2.47
C ASP A 184 -19.61 -13.22 1.62
N ASP A 185 -19.91 -13.33 0.32
CA ASP A 185 -19.21 -14.24 -0.59
C ASP A 185 -17.76 -13.78 -0.82
N LEU A 186 -17.55 -12.47 -0.96
CA LEU A 186 -16.22 -11.89 -1.12
C LEU A 186 -15.40 -11.96 0.18
N VAL A 187 -16.03 -11.88 1.36
CA VAL A 187 -15.38 -12.20 2.65
C VAL A 187 -14.87 -13.64 2.63
N ALA A 188 -15.71 -14.61 2.24
CA ALA A 188 -15.32 -16.02 2.18
C ALA A 188 -14.18 -16.26 1.18
N TYR A 189 -14.22 -15.59 0.03
CA TYR A 189 -13.13 -15.59 -0.96
C TYR A 189 -11.81 -15.13 -0.33
N TRP A 190 -11.81 -14.01 0.40
CA TRP A 190 -10.59 -13.49 1.03
C TRP A 190 -10.04 -14.40 2.13
N VAL A 191 -10.92 -15.02 2.93
CA VAL A 191 -10.52 -16.02 3.93
C VAL A 191 -9.85 -17.22 3.26
N GLU A 192 -10.40 -17.69 2.14
CA GLU A 192 -9.81 -18.78 1.35
C GLU A 192 -8.45 -18.39 0.78
N MET A 193 -8.32 -17.20 0.18
CA MET A 193 -7.06 -16.72 -0.38
C MET A 193 -5.97 -16.57 0.70
N ALA A 194 -6.31 -16.01 1.85
CA ALA A 194 -5.39 -15.89 2.99
C ALA A 194 -4.97 -17.25 3.58
N GLY A 195 -5.80 -18.29 3.44
CA GLY A 195 -5.47 -19.65 3.84
C GLY A 195 -4.57 -20.40 2.85
N LYS A 196 -4.61 -20.05 1.56
CA LYS A 196 -3.83 -20.69 0.50
C LYS A 196 -2.48 -20.04 0.21
N TYR A 197 -2.40 -18.72 0.34
CA TYR A 197 -1.23 -17.92 0.00
C TYR A 197 -0.69 -17.19 1.23
N PRO A 198 0.61 -16.85 1.28
CA PRO A 198 1.18 -16.09 2.39
C PRO A 198 0.80 -14.60 2.28
N LEU A 199 -0.49 -14.30 2.26
CA LEU A 199 -1.07 -12.98 2.17
C LEU A 199 -1.03 -12.31 3.55
N THR A 200 -0.29 -11.22 3.68
CA THR A 200 -0.11 -10.51 4.96
C THR A 200 -0.72 -9.12 5.00
N LEU A 201 -1.10 -8.58 3.84
CA LEU A 201 -1.67 -7.24 3.69
C LEU A 201 -2.75 -7.25 2.61
N LEU A 202 -3.88 -6.60 2.89
CA LEU A 202 -5.00 -6.44 1.97
C LEU A 202 -5.56 -5.03 2.11
N GLU A 203 -5.36 -4.22 1.08
CA GLU A 203 -5.88 -2.85 0.97
C GLU A 203 -7.25 -2.88 0.29
N ASP A 204 -8.20 -2.02 0.67
CA ASP A 204 -9.53 -1.85 0.04
C ASP A 204 -10.21 -3.11 -0.53
N PRO A 205 -10.49 -4.12 0.32
CA PRO A 205 -11.12 -5.36 -0.11
C PRO A 205 -12.60 -5.22 -0.50
N PHE A 206 -13.26 -4.12 -0.12
CA PHE A 206 -14.67 -3.85 -0.40
C PHE A 206 -14.88 -2.38 -0.81
N ASP A 207 -16.08 -2.02 -1.26
CA ASP A 207 -16.41 -0.64 -1.62
C ASP A 207 -16.25 0.31 -0.42
N GLN A 208 -15.86 1.56 -0.69
CA GLN A 208 -15.64 2.61 0.31
C GLN A 208 -16.84 2.87 1.25
N SER A 209 -18.05 2.45 0.90
CA SER A 209 -19.25 2.58 1.74
C SER A 209 -19.62 1.29 2.50
N ASP A 210 -19.00 0.16 2.19
CA ASP A 210 -19.31 -1.16 2.75
C ASP A 210 -18.50 -1.44 4.03
N PHE A 211 -18.76 -0.67 5.08
CA PHE A 211 -18.13 -0.85 6.41
C PHE A 211 -18.45 -2.23 7.04
N GLU A 212 -19.60 -2.82 6.69
CA GLU A 212 -20.04 -4.09 7.26
C GLU A 212 -19.16 -5.26 6.78
N SER A 213 -18.95 -5.38 5.47
CA SER A 213 -18.09 -6.43 4.91
C SER A 213 -16.63 -6.28 5.36
N HIS A 214 -16.13 -5.04 5.42
CA HIS A 214 -14.82 -4.73 6.01
C HIS A 214 -14.71 -5.26 7.45
N ALA A 215 -15.66 -4.92 8.32
CA ALA A 215 -15.64 -5.35 9.71
C ALA A 215 -15.73 -6.87 9.86
N LYS A 216 -16.56 -7.54 9.04
CA LYS A 216 -16.65 -9.01 9.01
C LYS A 216 -15.32 -9.66 8.63
N LEU A 217 -14.64 -9.15 7.60
CA LEU A 217 -13.33 -9.68 7.19
C LEU A 217 -12.26 -9.45 8.26
N THR A 218 -12.20 -8.22 8.79
CA THR A 218 -11.25 -7.85 9.86
C THR A 218 -11.45 -8.72 11.10
N ALA A 219 -12.69 -9.05 11.47
CA ALA A 219 -12.96 -9.96 12.58
C ALA A 219 -12.47 -11.40 12.32
N GLN A 220 -12.48 -11.88 11.08
CA GLN A 220 -12.09 -13.25 10.75
C GLN A 220 -10.58 -13.43 10.57
N ILE A 221 -9.92 -12.53 9.84
CA ILE A 221 -8.51 -12.69 9.46
C ILE A 221 -7.60 -11.54 9.91
N GLY A 222 -8.15 -10.47 10.48
CA GLY A 222 -7.41 -9.28 10.90
C GLY A 222 -6.34 -9.53 11.96
N GLY A 223 -6.35 -10.69 12.63
CA GLY A 223 -5.25 -11.11 13.51
C GLY A 223 -3.95 -11.40 12.74
N ASN A 224 -4.05 -11.96 11.52
CA ASN A 224 -2.90 -12.43 10.73
C ASN A 224 -2.65 -11.57 9.49
N VAL A 225 -3.70 -10.98 8.92
CA VAL A 225 -3.64 -10.12 7.73
C VAL A 225 -3.92 -8.67 8.16
N GLU A 226 -3.08 -7.74 7.72
CA GLU A 226 -3.38 -6.32 7.85
C GLU A 226 -4.45 -5.93 6.81
N ILE A 227 -5.59 -5.43 7.28
CA ILE A 227 -6.66 -4.90 6.45
C ILE A 227 -6.49 -3.38 6.45
N VAL A 228 -6.17 -2.83 5.29
CA VAL A 228 -5.86 -1.41 5.12
C VAL A 228 -7.04 -0.72 4.43
N GLY A 229 -7.47 0.42 4.97
CA GLY A 229 -8.41 1.30 4.26
C GLY A 229 -7.70 2.47 3.58
N ASP A 230 -7.96 2.66 2.29
CA ASP A 230 -7.58 3.82 1.49
C ASP A 230 -8.79 4.65 1.12
N ASP A 231 -9.62 4.24 0.16
CA ASP A 231 -10.78 5.00 -0.32
C ASP A 231 -11.79 5.25 0.80
N ILE A 232 -12.01 4.26 1.66
CA ILE A 232 -12.92 4.33 2.81
C ILE A 232 -12.53 5.44 3.81
N PHE A 233 -11.25 5.85 3.83
CA PHE A 233 -10.75 6.87 4.76
C PHE A 233 -10.25 8.13 4.09
N CYS A 234 -9.68 8.06 2.89
CA CYS A 234 -9.04 9.16 2.17
C CYS A 234 -8.07 9.98 3.05
N THR A 235 -7.33 9.32 3.96
CA THR A 235 -6.47 9.97 4.99
C THR A 235 -7.23 11.02 5.85
N ASN A 236 -8.55 10.95 5.95
CA ASN A 236 -9.39 11.88 6.69
C ASN A 236 -9.60 11.41 8.14
N VAL A 237 -9.20 12.25 9.10
CA VAL A 237 -9.29 11.95 10.55
C VAL A 237 -10.70 11.54 11.01
N GLN A 238 -11.76 12.14 10.46
CA GLN A 238 -13.14 11.80 10.85
C GLN A 238 -13.57 10.43 10.31
N LEU A 239 -13.22 10.11 9.06
CA LEU A 239 -13.53 8.80 8.46
C LEU A 239 -12.71 7.69 9.13
N VAL A 240 -11.44 7.95 9.45
CA VAL A 240 -10.60 7.01 10.21
C VAL A 240 -11.22 6.72 11.58
N LYS A 241 -11.69 7.77 12.27
CA LYS A 241 -12.36 7.61 13.57
C LYS A 241 -13.62 6.74 13.44
N GLU A 242 -14.44 6.96 12.42
CA GLU A 242 -15.61 6.11 12.16
C GLU A 242 -15.20 4.65 11.86
N GLY A 243 -14.14 4.44 11.08
CA GLY A 243 -13.58 3.11 10.82
C GLY A 243 -13.14 2.38 12.08
N ILE A 244 -12.48 3.09 13.00
CA ILE A 244 -12.06 2.58 14.32
C ILE A 244 -13.29 2.19 15.16
N GLU A 245 -14.29 3.06 15.26
CA GLU A 245 -15.52 2.82 16.01
C GLU A 245 -16.28 1.59 15.49
N ARG A 246 -16.28 1.40 14.17
CA ARG A 246 -16.91 0.26 13.49
C ARG A 246 -16.04 -0.98 13.40
N ARG A 247 -14.76 -0.90 13.78
CA ARG A 247 -13.76 -1.97 13.60
C ARG A 247 -13.69 -2.46 12.15
N ALA A 248 -13.80 -1.51 11.21
CA ALA A 248 -13.87 -1.83 9.78
C ALA A 248 -12.55 -2.40 9.28
N THR A 249 -11.43 -1.78 9.62
CA THR A 249 -10.08 -2.23 9.23
C THR A 249 -9.17 -2.28 10.46
N ASN A 250 -7.89 -2.56 10.28
CA ASN A 250 -6.88 -2.46 11.34
C ASN A 250 -5.65 -1.62 10.95
N ALA A 251 -5.72 -0.96 9.80
CA ALA A 251 -4.74 -0.01 9.32
C ALA A 251 -5.37 1.03 8.39
N MET A 252 -4.67 2.16 8.24
CA MET A 252 -5.01 3.24 7.30
C MET A 252 -3.88 3.43 6.28
N LEU A 253 -4.24 3.61 5.01
CA LEU A 253 -3.32 4.10 4.00
C LEU A 253 -3.14 5.62 4.15
N LEU A 254 -1.90 6.06 4.35
CA LEU A 254 -1.56 7.47 4.51
C LEU A 254 -1.05 8.04 3.17
N LYS A 255 -1.89 8.84 2.52
CA LYS A 255 -1.54 9.64 1.33
C LYS A 255 -1.57 11.12 1.71
N VAL A 256 -0.39 11.71 1.89
CA VAL A 256 -0.26 13.12 2.35
C VAL A 256 -1.02 14.12 1.50
N ASN A 257 -1.19 13.85 0.20
CA ASN A 257 -1.92 14.74 -0.71
C ASN A 257 -3.44 14.55 -0.72
N GLN A 258 -3.96 13.44 -0.21
CA GLN A 258 -5.41 13.30 0.03
C GLN A 258 -5.84 14.25 1.15
N ILE A 259 -5.05 14.35 2.23
CA ILE A 259 -5.37 15.25 3.34
C ILE A 259 -4.86 16.67 3.15
N GLY A 260 -3.72 16.87 2.47
CA GLY A 260 -3.27 18.17 1.96
C GLY A 260 -2.31 18.99 2.84
N THR A 261 -2.02 18.57 4.08
CA THR A 261 -0.93 19.16 4.89
C THR A 261 -0.18 18.08 5.66
N VAL A 262 1.09 18.35 5.98
CA VAL A 262 1.91 17.46 6.82
C VAL A 262 1.33 17.37 8.23
N THR A 263 0.81 18.47 8.78
CA THR A 263 0.20 18.53 10.11
C THR A 263 -1.03 17.63 10.22
N GLU A 264 -1.94 17.67 9.24
CA GLU A 264 -3.14 16.82 9.25
C GLU A 264 -2.79 15.35 8.98
N ALA A 265 -1.77 15.07 8.14
CA ALA A 265 -1.26 13.70 7.96
C ALA A 265 -0.70 13.12 9.27
N ILE A 266 0.07 13.91 10.02
CA ILE A 266 0.57 13.51 11.36
C ILE A 266 -0.59 13.31 12.34
N ALA A 267 -1.65 14.11 12.27
CA ALA A 267 -2.83 13.94 13.12
C ALA A 267 -3.57 12.62 12.82
N ALA A 268 -3.70 12.25 11.55
CA ALA A 268 -4.27 10.97 11.14
C ALA A 268 -3.40 9.78 11.62
N TYR A 269 -2.07 9.90 11.48
CA TYR A 269 -1.12 8.93 12.05
C TYR A 269 -1.28 8.76 13.56
N LYS A 270 -1.35 9.88 14.32
CA LYS A 270 -1.50 9.83 15.79
C LYS A 270 -2.78 9.12 16.20
N LEU A 271 -3.90 9.41 15.53
CA LEU A 271 -5.16 8.72 15.79
C LEU A 271 -5.04 7.21 15.57
N CYS A 272 -4.36 6.76 14.51
CA CYS A 272 -4.15 5.34 14.26
C CYS A 272 -3.32 4.70 15.39
N VAL A 273 -2.22 5.33 15.81
CA VAL A 273 -1.34 4.79 16.86
C VAL A 273 -2.04 4.74 18.22
N GLU A 274 -2.82 5.76 18.57
CA GLU A 274 -3.64 5.78 19.80
C GLU A 274 -4.62 4.60 19.87
N HIS A 275 -5.06 4.09 18.72
CA HIS A 275 -5.99 2.98 18.59
C HIS A 275 -5.34 1.69 18.09
N GLU A 276 -4.01 1.58 18.18
CA GLU A 276 -3.27 0.36 17.84
C GLU A 276 -3.38 -0.09 16.37
N TRP A 277 -3.73 0.83 15.47
CA TRP A 277 -3.79 0.58 14.03
C TRP A 277 -2.44 0.74 13.36
N GLY A 278 -2.26 -0.01 12.28
CA GLY A 278 -1.15 0.18 11.33
C GLY A 278 -1.32 1.45 10.51
N VAL A 279 -0.21 2.00 10.04
CA VAL A 279 -0.17 3.13 9.11
C VAL A 279 0.69 2.74 7.91
N PHE A 280 0.03 2.60 6.76
CA PHE A 280 0.69 2.23 5.51
C PHE A 280 0.98 3.50 4.70
N VAL A 281 2.22 3.98 4.66
CA VAL A 281 2.53 5.19 3.89
C VAL A 281 2.52 4.88 2.40
N SER A 282 1.85 5.72 1.60
CA SER A 282 1.67 5.46 0.17
C SER A 282 2.16 6.61 -0.70
N HIS A 283 2.75 6.24 -1.83
CA HIS A 283 2.88 7.09 -3.01
C HIS A 283 1.52 7.40 -3.67
N ARG A 284 1.57 8.02 -4.85
CA ARG A 284 0.45 8.14 -5.80
C ARG A 284 0.85 7.58 -7.17
N SER A 285 -0.13 7.19 -7.98
CA SER A 285 0.13 6.69 -9.34
C SER A 285 0.79 7.77 -10.22
N GLY A 286 0.43 9.04 -10.05
CA GLY A 286 1.21 10.18 -10.57
C GLY A 286 2.22 10.69 -9.53
N GLU A 287 3.47 10.24 -9.60
CA GLU A 287 4.56 10.68 -8.71
C GLU A 287 5.58 11.59 -9.39
N THR A 288 6.43 12.20 -8.56
CA THR A 288 7.57 13.03 -8.94
C THR A 288 8.88 12.41 -8.41
N GLU A 289 10.00 13.07 -8.67
CA GLU A 289 11.30 12.74 -8.10
C GLU A 289 11.41 13.05 -6.58
N ASP A 290 10.43 13.75 -6.01
CA ASP A 290 10.44 14.18 -4.61
C ASP A 290 10.42 12.98 -3.65
N THR A 291 11.29 12.95 -2.64
CA THR A 291 11.45 11.81 -1.75
C THR A 291 10.76 11.96 -0.40
N PHE A 292 9.87 12.95 -0.21
CA PHE A 292 9.31 13.33 1.10
C PHE A 292 8.72 12.16 1.88
N ILE A 293 7.99 11.26 1.20
CA ILE A 293 7.33 10.13 1.86
C ILE A 293 8.32 9.09 2.42
N ALA A 294 9.55 9.01 1.89
CA ALA A 294 10.59 8.15 2.45
C ALA A 294 10.97 8.62 3.86
N ASP A 295 11.35 9.90 3.98
CA ASP A 295 11.66 10.54 5.26
C ASP A 295 10.46 10.49 6.22
N LEU A 296 9.25 10.74 5.72
CA LEU A 296 8.03 10.66 6.54
C LEU A 296 7.80 9.26 7.10
N THR A 297 7.98 8.21 6.29
CA THR A 297 7.73 6.83 6.73
C THR A 297 8.64 6.45 7.90
N VAL A 298 9.94 6.79 7.79
CA VAL A 298 10.92 6.55 8.85
C VAL A 298 10.61 7.39 10.08
N ALA A 299 10.30 8.68 9.88
CA ALA A 299 9.98 9.63 10.94
C ALA A 299 8.78 9.20 11.80
N LEU A 300 7.74 8.68 11.16
CA LEU A 300 6.55 8.17 11.83
C LEU A 300 6.82 6.83 12.52
N GLY A 301 7.86 6.10 12.13
CA GLY A 301 7.98 4.69 12.49
C GLY A 301 6.76 3.91 12.02
N ALA A 302 6.35 4.13 10.77
CA ALA A 302 5.13 3.56 10.21
C ALA A 302 5.24 2.03 9.98
N GLY A 303 6.45 1.51 9.83
CA GLY A 303 6.71 0.09 9.69
C GLY A 303 6.66 -0.45 8.27
N HIS A 304 5.90 0.19 7.37
CA HIS A 304 5.84 -0.20 5.96
C HIS A 304 5.40 0.95 5.04
N LEU A 305 5.74 0.84 3.76
CA LEU A 305 5.29 1.77 2.71
C LEU A 305 5.08 1.07 1.36
N LYS A 306 4.18 1.61 0.53
CA LYS A 306 4.15 1.33 -0.90
C LYS A 306 4.61 2.53 -1.68
N SER A 307 5.64 2.32 -2.50
CA SER A 307 6.15 3.35 -3.40
C SER A 307 6.37 2.84 -4.83
N GLY A 308 5.59 1.83 -5.23
CA GLY A 308 5.60 1.22 -6.57
C GLY A 308 6.62 0.09 -6.71
N ALA A 309 6.83 -0.35 -7.95
CA ALA A 309 7.82 -1.39 -8.27
C ALA A 309 9.25 -0.90 -8.03
N PRO A 310 10.25 -1.80 -7.94
CA PRO A 310 11.67 -1.44 -8.08
C PRO A 310 12.01 -1.09 -9.56
N CYS A 311 11.19 -0.25 -10.19
CA CYS A 311 11.27 0.20 -11.57
C CYS A 311 10.70 1.62 -11.65
N ARG A 312 11.22 2.43 -12.57
CA ARG A 312 10.91 3.86 -12.77
C ARG A 312 11.42 4.77 -11.64
N SER A 313 12.01 5.90 -12.01
CA SER A 313 12.83 6.69 -11.09
C SER A 313 12.03 7.46 -10.05
N GLU A 314 10.78 7.84 -10.34
CA GLU A 314 9.87 8.45 -9.36
C GLU A 314 9.51 7.50 -8.22
N ARG A 315 9.65 6.18 -8.45
CA ARG A 315 9.52 5.10 -7.44
C ARG A 315 10.83 4.89 -6.72
N LEU A 316 11.89 4.62 -7.49
CA LEU A 316 13.23 4.37 -6.98
C LEU A 316 13.81 5.55 -6.21
N ALA A 317 13.37 6.79 -6.45
CA ALA A 317 13.80 7.95 -5.68
C ALA A 317 13.52 7.77 -4.17
N LYS A 318 12.34 7.24 -3.81
CA LYS A 318 11.95 7.00 -2.41
C LYS A 318 12.73 5.83 -1.82
N TYR A 319 12.82 4.73 -2.55
CA TYR A 319 13.60 3.57 -2.12
C TYR A 319 15.10 3.89 -1.94
N ASN A 320 15.68 4.65 -2.86
CA ASN A 320 17.07 5.10 -2.75
C ASN A 320 17.25 6.08 -1.58
N GLN A 321 16.25 6.91 -1.27
CA GLN A 321 16.30 7.76 -0.09
C GLN A 321 16.27 6.92 1.20
N LEU A 322 15.45 5.87 1.26
CA LEU A 322 15.45 4.95 2.39
C LEU A 322 16.80 4.22 2.56
N LEU A 323 17.48 3.84 1.47
CA LEU A 323 18.84 3.30 1.54
C LEU A 323 19.84 4.31 2.15
N ARG A 324 19.72 5.60 1.83
CA ARG A 324 20.56 6.66 2.41
C ARG A 324 20.25 6.90 3.88
N ILE A 325 18.96 6.90 4.26
CA ILE A 325 18.55 7.04 5.66
C ILE A 325 19.05 5.85 6.48
N GLU A 326 18.96 4.62 5.96
CA GLU A 326 19.52 3.44 6.62
C GLU A 326 21.05 3.57 6.82
N GLU A 327 21.76 4.05 5.80
CA GLU A 327 23.21 4.30 5.89
C GLU A 327 23.55 5.38 6.93
N GLU A 328 22.77 6.46 7.00
CA GLU A 328 22.94 7.56 7.95
C GLU A 328 22.65 7.15 9.39
N LEU A 329 21.61 6.34 9.61
CA LEU A 329 21.28 5.77 10.92
C LEU A 329 22.30 4.69 11.36
N GLY A 330 22.96 4.03 10.41
CA GLY A 330 24.00 3.04 10.70
C GLY A 330 23.51 1.92 11.62
N ALA A 331 24.18 1.73 12.76
CA ALA A 331 23.83 0.68 13.73
C ALA A 331 22.49 0.92 14.45
N ASP A 332 21.96 2.15 14.42
CA ASP A 332 20.67 2.49 15.02
C ASP A 332 19.49 2.16 14.08
N ALA A 333 19.76 1.84 12.81
CA ALA A 333 18.75 1.44 11.86
C ALA A 333 18.15 0.08 12.24
N GLN A 334 16.84 0.05 12.48
CA GLN A 334 16.09 -1.17 12.70
C GLN A 334 15.10 -1.37 11.57
N TYR A 335 15.05 -2.56 11.00
CA TYR A 335 14.10 -2.91 9.96
C TYR A 335 12.83 -3.52 10.57
N ALA A 336 11.66 -3.07 10.11
CA ALA A 336 10.38 -3.49 10.67
C ALA A 336 10.08 -4.98 10.44
N GLY A 337 10.48 -5.54 9.29
CA GLY A 337 10.32 -6.97 8.96
C GLY A 337 8.92 -7.52 9.25
N THR A 338 8.85 -8.57 10.06
CA THR A 338 7.58 -9.20 10.48
C THR A 338 6.72 -8.34 11.40
N ASP A 339 7.30 -7.32 12.03
CA ASP A 339 6.61 -6.40 12.95
C ASP A 339 6.03 -5.16 12.24
N PHE A 340 5.99 -5.14 10.91
CA PHE A 340 5.57 -3.98 10.10
C PHE A 340 4.22 -3.34 10.47
N ARG A 341 3.32 -4.10 11.10
CA ARG A 341 1.98 -3.68 11.54
C ARG A 341 1.99 -2.86 12.84
N LYS A 342 3.11 -2.82 13.57
CA LYS A 342 3.24 -2.18 14.89
C LYS A 342 3.64 -0.70 14.78
N SER A 343 3.01 0.04 13.87
CA SER A 343 3.28 1.47 13.65
C SER A 343 3.30 2.25 14.98
N GLY A 344 4.37 3.03 15.20
CA GLY A 344 4.57 3.82 16.43
C GLY A 344 4.79 3.02 17.71
N ARG A 345 4.97 1.69 17.64
CA ARG A 345 5.03 0.77 18.79
C ARG A 345 6.17 -0.27 18.67
N PHE A 346 7.25 0.11 17.97
CA PHE A 346 8.44 -0.71 17.71
C PHE A 346 9.39 -0.85 18.90
#